data_AF-A0A6G4R086-F1
#
_entry.id   AF-A0A6G4R086-F1
#
_cell.length_a   1.000
_cell.length_b   1.000
_cell.length_c   1.000
_cell.angle_alpha   90.00
_cell.angle_beta   90.00
_cell.angle_gamma   90.00
#
_symmetry.space_group_name_H-M   'P 1'
#
loop_
_entity.id
_entity.type
_entity.pdbx_description
1 polymer ?
#
loop_
_entity_poly.entity_id
_entity_poly.type
_entity_poly.pdbx_seq_one_letter_code
_entity_poly.pdbx_strand_id
1 'polypeptide(L)'
;MRRQLFVSRSGATTLAMTPGPQLQAALDTAYEVFARHGRPTALDAPPHRRPEVLLANLTATPLRELSCEAVGPYAGWAMTTVGDSGNYRHFLPRLLELAAQGDCAHMGTDPDQLARKVLYGGFRTWPANERDAIVAVFEAAARQAIGESLDQATPEPWLTGLAEMGASVSSLLQAWLAADSLDAGLHLVEAVRSEAHASRRGGEDQSAPEVQALRLWLRGSAVRERLEALLLKAPEDEIWRVEAALIESAAFV
;
A
#
# COMPACT_ATOMS: atom_id res chain seq x y z
N MET A 1 -19.74 5.15 -27.30
CA MET A 1 -20.25 5.06 -25.91
C MET A 1 -19.85 3.70 -25.35
N ARG A 2 -18.61 3.57 -24.84
CA ARG A 2 -18.03 2.30 -24.36
C ARG A 2 -18.42 2.11 -22.90
N ARG A 3 -19.16 1.04 -22.59
CA ARG A 3 -19.44 0.60 -21.22
C ARG A 3 -18.11 0.23 -20.56
N GLN A 4 -17.76 0.92 -19.48
CA GLN A 4 -16.79 0.43 -18.50
C GLN A 4 -17.36 -0.88 -17.95
N LEU A 5 -16.72 -1.99 -18.26
CA LEU A 5 -16.94 -3.24 -17.54
C LEU A 5 -16.23 -3.06 -16.19
N PHE A 6 -16.96 -2.50 -15.24
CA PHE A 6 -16.69 -2.72 -13.84
C PHE A 6 -16.91 -4.22 -13.64
N VAL A 7 -15.82 -4.97 -13.53
CA VAL A 7 -15.90 -6.36 -13.07
C VAL A 7 -16.39 -6.27 -11.64
N SER A 8 -17.69 -6.50 -11.46
CA SER A 8 -18.29 -6.78 -10.17
C SER A 8 -17.56 -8.03 -9.65
N ARG A 9 -16.61 -7.84 -8.72
CA ARG A 9 -16.02 -8.97 -7.98
C ARG A 9 -17.18 -9.67 -7.28
N SER A 10 -17.57 -10.82 -7.82
CA SER A 10 -18.51 -11.75 -7.18
C SER A 10 -17.97 -12.12 -5.80
N GLY A 11 -18.86 -12.26 -4.82
CA GLY A 11 -18.55 -12.41 -3.39
C GLY A 11 -17.78 -13.68 -3.01
N ALA A 12 -16.52 -13.77 -3.43
CA ALA A 12 -15.51 -14.55 -2.75
C ALA A 12 -14.94 -13.66 -1.63
N THR A 13 -15.01 -14.13 -0.39
CA THR A 13 -14.26 -13.58 0.73
C THR A 13 -12.82 -13.42 0.27
N THR A 14 -12.40 -12.18 -0.01
CA THR A 14 -11.01 -11.86 -0.32
C THR A 14 -10.22 -12.32 0.90
N LEU A 15 -9.37 -13.34 0.74
CA LEU A 15 -8.59 -13.86 1.85
C LEU A 15 -7.59 -12.79 2.23
N ALA A 16 -7.80 -12.19 3.41
CA ALA A 16 -6.86 -11.28 4.04
C ALA A 16 -5.45 -11.90 4.13
N MET A 17 -4.42 -11.12 3.80
CA MET A 17 -3.04 -11.52 4.09
C MET A 17 -2.85 -11.58 5.60
N THR A 18 -2.59 -12.77 6.14
CA THR A 18 -2.26 -12.90 7.56
C THR A 18 -0.80 -12.48 7.79
N PRO A 19 -0.49 -11.51 8.66
CA PRO A 19 0.88 -11.10 8.92
C PRO A 19 1.79 -12.27 9.32
N GLY A 20 2.83 -12.52 8.54
CA GLY A 20 3.90 -13.45 8.89
C GLY A 20 4.77 -12.90 10.02
N PRO A 21 5.71 -13.70 10.57
CA PRO A 21 6.48 -13.33 11.76
C PRO A 21 7.24 -12.00 11.63
N GLN A 22 7.83 -11.72 10.46
CA GLN A 22 8.57 -10.49 10.22
C GLN A 22 7.65 -9.26 10.15
N LEU A 23 6.50 -9.39 9.48
CA LEU A 23 5.52 -8.31 9.39
C LEU A 23 4.86 -8.05 10.74
N GLN A 24 4.51 -9.11 11.47
CA GLN A 24 3.97 -9.00 12.82
C GLN A 24 4.93 -8.27 13.76
N ALA A 25 6.22 -8.62 13.75
CA ALA A 25 7.22 -7.94 14.56
C ALA A 25 7.38 -6.45 14.20
N ALA A 26 7.31 -6.10 12.91
CA ALA A 26 7.35 -4.72 12.47
C ALA A 26 6.11 -3.94 12.94
N LEU A 27 4.92 -4.54 12.85
CA LEU A 27 3.67 -3.97 13.34
C LEU A 27 3.72 -3.74 14.86
N ASP A 28 4.20 -4.72 15.62
CA ASP A 28 4.33 -4.60 17.07
C ASP A 28 5.30 -3.49 17.47
N THR A 29 6.44 -3.37 16.76
CA THR A 29 7.37 -2.25 16.94
C THR A 29 6.70 -0.92 16.65
N ALA A 30 5.88 -0.82 15.60
CA ALA A 30 5.13 0.40 15.30
C ALA A 30 4.15 0.75 16.44
N TYR A 31 3.43 -0.23 16.98
CA TYR A 31 2.57 0.00 18.15
C TYR A 31 3.36 0.53 19.36
N GLU A 32 4.51 -0.05 19.67
CA GLU A 32 5.36 0.40 20.78
C GLU A 32 5.88 1.83 20.57
N VAL A 33 6.41 2.13 19.39
CA VAL A 33 6.99 3.44 19.06
C VAL A 33 5.93 4.54 19.11
N PHE A 34 4.73 4.26 18.59
CA PHE A 34 3.65 5.24 18.53
C PHE A 34 2.79 5.28 19.79
N ALA A 35 2.98 4.38 20.76
CA ALA A 35 2.28 4.39 22.05
C ALA A 35 2.50 5.69 22.86
N ARG A 36 3.56 6.44 22.56
CA ARG A 36 3.79 7.77 23.15
C ARG A 36 2.74 8.81 22.77
N HIS A 37 2.05 8.62 21.64
CA HIS A 37 0.95 9.47 21.23
C HIS A 37 -0.29 9.04 22.01
N GLY A 38 -0.65 9.86 23.00
CA GLY A 38 -1.78 9.58 23.86
C GLY A 38 -3.09 9.44 23.07
N ARG A 39 -4.00 8.65 23.64
CA ARG A 39 -5.38 8.53 23.14
C ARG A 39 -6.01 9.93 23.01
N PRO A 40 -6.50 10.32 21.83
CA PRO A 40 -7.13 11.62 21.64
C PRO A 40 -8.33 11.82 22.58
N THR A 41 -8.46 13.03 23.12
CA THR A 41 -9.61 13.45 23.95
C THR A 41 -10.55 14.39 23.21
N ALA A 42 -10.13 14.89 22.05
CA ALA A 42 -10.90 15.74 21.16
C ALA A 42 -10.40 15.53 19.72
N LEU A 43 -11.24 15.80 18.73
CA LEU A 43 -10.87 15.88 17.32
C LEU A 43 -11.32 17.23 16.77
N ASP A 44 -10.40 17.98 16.16
CA ASP A 44 -10.78 19.16 15.39
C ASP A 44 -11.50 18.72 14.11
N ALA A 45 -12.74 19.12 13.92
CA ALA A 45 -13.50 18.83 12.71
C ALA A 45 -14.69 19.78 12.53
N PRO A 46 -15.15 20.00 11.29
CA PRO A 46 -16.40 20.71 11.03
C PRO A 46 -17.61 20.06 11.73
N PRO A 47 -18.62 20.83 12.21
CA PRO A 47 -19.76 20.28 12.96
C PRO A 47 -20.53 19.16 12.23
N HIS A 48 -20.63 19.23 10.91
CA HIS A 48 -21.32 18.21 10.10
C HIS A 48 -20.62 16.85 10.10
N ARG A 49 -19.35 16.78 10.50
CA ARG A 49 -18.60 15.53 10.72
C ARG A 49 -18.88 14.89 12.08
N ARG A 50 -19.58 15.61 12.98
CA ARG A 50 -19.92 15.15 14.33
C ARG A 50 -18.68 14.61 15.08
N PRO A 51 -17.64 15.44 15.33
CA PRO A 51 -16.36 15.01 15.90
C PRO A 51 -16.51 14.18 17.18
N GLU A 52 -17.47 14.51 18.05
CA GLU A 52 -17.73 13.78 19.28
C GLU A 52 -18.19 12.33 19.04
N VAL A 53 -19.05 12.11 18.04
CA VAL A 53 -19.52 10.77 17.67
C VAL A 53 -18.37 9.96 17.05
N LEU A 54 -17.59 10.61 16.18
CA LEU A 54 -16.43 9.99 15.57
C LEU A 54 -15.38 9.60 16.63
N LEU A 55 -15.07 10.49 17.56
CA LEU A 55 -14.15 10.22 18.66
C LEU A 55 -14.66 9.12 19.59
N ALA A 56 -15.96 9.13 19.91
CA ALA A 56 -16.57 8.07 20.71
C ALA A 56 -16.38 6.69 20.03
N ASN A 57 -16.59 6.61 18.71
CA ASN A 57 -16.38 5.38 17.95
C ASN A 57 -14.90 4.95 17.92
N LEU A 58 -13.99 5.88 17.61
CA LEU A 58 -12.55 5.63 17.53
C LEU A 58 -11.90 5.23 18.85
N THR A 59 -12.61 5.43 19.95
CA THR A 59 -12.08 5.21 21.28
C THR A 59 -12.94 4.28 22.13
N ALA A 60 -13.97 3.67 21.53
CA ALA A 60 -14.85 2.70 22.19
C ALA A 60 -14.11 1.43 22.61
N THR A 61 -13.09 1.02 21.86
CA THR A 61 -12.28 -0.18 22.11
C THR A 61 -10.79 0.17 22.20
N PRO A 62 -9.95 -0.74 22.75
CA PRO A 62 -8.50 -0.63 22.64
C PRO A 62 -8.05 -0.44 21.19
N LEU A 63 -6.97 0.33 20.97
CA LEU A 63 -6.50 0.69 19.64
C LEU A 63 -6.32 -0.52 18.70
N ARG A 64 -5.76 -1.63 19.21
CA ARG A 64 -5.55 -2.88 18.45
C ARG A 64 -6.86 -3.60 18.07
N GLU A 65 -7.95 -3.30 18.74
CA GLU A 65 -9.26 -3.93 18.54
C GLU A 65 -10.20 -3.07 17.69
N LEU A 66 -9.76 -1.89 17.22
CA LEU A 66 -10.60 -1.06 16.35
C LEU A 66 -10.85 -1.77 15.02
N SER A 67 -12.11 -2.01 14.67
CA SER A 67 -12.45 -2.57 13.37
C SER A 67 -12.16 -1.58 12.24
N CYS A 68 -12.06 -2.11 11.02
CA CYS A 68 -12.00 -1.27 9.82
C CYS A 68 -13.19 -0.30 9.75
N GLU A 69 -14.41 -0.74 10.08
CA GLU A 69 -15.61 0.10 10.04
C GLU A 69 -15.54 1.26 11.05
N ALA A 70 -14.89 1.05 12.19
CA ALA A 70 -14.72 2.08 13.21
C ALA A 70 -13.68 3.13 12.81
N VAL A 71 -12.53 2.72 12.25
CA VAL A 71 -11.40 3.63 11.94
C VAL A 71 -11.41 4.14 10.50
N GLY A 72 -12.02 3.41 9.57
CA GLY A 72 -12.05 3.70 8.14
C GLY A 72 -12.61 5.08 7.78
N PRO A 73 -13.72 5.55 8.37
CA PRO A 73 -14.20 6.91 8.15
C PRO A 73 -13.17 7.98 8.53
N TYR A 74 -12.40 7.75 9.58
CA TYR A 74 -11.34 8.66 10.01
C TYR A 74 -10.15 8.66 9.05
N ALA A 75 -9.73 7.50 8.55
CA ALA A 75 -8.53 7.35 7.70
C ALA A 75 -8.52 8.33 6.51
N GLY A 76 -9.63 8.44 5.78
CA GLY A 76 -9.74 9.33 4.63
C GLY A 76 -9.68 10.82 5.01
N TRP A 77 -10.21 11.19 6.18
CA TRP A 77 -10.34 12.57 6.63
C TRP A 77 -9.18 13.07 7.50
N ALA A 78 -8.36 12.15 8.00
CA ALA A 78 -7.29 12.43 8.94
C ALA A 78 -6.38 13.56 8.43
N MET A 79 -6.10 14.53 9.30
CA MET A 79 -5.26 15.72 9.09
C MET A 79 -5.79 16.74 8.07
N THR A 80 -6.70 16.36 7.17
CA THR A 80 -7.23 17.28 6.14
C THR A 80 -8.51 17.95 6.59
N THR A 81 -9.41 17.19 7.23
CA THR A 81 -10.70 17.70 7.71
C THR A 81 -11.06 17.20 9.10
N VAL A 82 -10.31 16.24 9.64
CA VAL A 82 -10.51 15.70 10.98
C VAL A 82 -9.16 15.46 11.65
N GLY A 83 -9.00 16.02 12.85
CA GLY A 83 -7.83 15.87 13.70
C GLY A 83 -6.54 16.44 13.09
N ASP A 84 -5.44 16.23 13.80
CA ASP A 84 -4.11 16.70 13.42
C ASP A 84 -3.12 15.54 13.24
N SER A 85 -1.84 15.89 13.02
CA SER A 85 -0.75 14.91 12.89
C SER A 85 -0.59 14.05 14.14
N GLY A 86 -0.80 14.60 15.35
CA GLY A 86 -0.70 13.85 16.59
C GLY A 86 -1.80 12.80 16.71
N ASN A 87 -3.05 13.16 16.37
CA ASN A 87 -4.15 12.20 16.31
C ASN A 87 -3.87 11.10 15.29
N TYR A 88 -3.37 11.47 14.10
CA TYR A 88 -3.09 10.49 13.06
C TYR A 88 -2.01 9.50 13.50
N ARG A 89 -0.93 9.99 14.12
CA ARG A 89 0.14 9.14 14.66
C ARG A 89 -0.34 8.19 15.74
N HIS A 90 -1.33 8.57 16.56
CA HIS A 90 -1.95 7.64 17.52
C HIS A 90 -2.63 6.46 16.81
N PHE A 91 -3.40 6.72 15.74
CA PHE A 91 -4.15 5.68 15.04
C PHE A 91 -3.34 4.94 13.96
N LEU A 92 -2.18 5.46 13.57
CA LEU A 92 -1.38 4.97 12.45
C LEU A 92 -0.97 3.49 12.56
N PRO A 93 -0.51 2.96 13.72
CA PRO A 93 -0.16 1.53 13.82
C PRO A 93 -1.34 0.61 13.48
N ARG A 94 -2.56 1.00 13.87
CA ARG A 94 -3.77 0.23 13.56
C ARG A 94 -4.16 0.33 12.10
N LEU A 95 -4.03 1.51 11.50
CA LEU A 95 -4.26 1.69 10.07
C LEU A 95 -3.30 0.84 9.22
N LEU A 96 -2.04 0.76 9.62
CA LEU A 96 -1.04 -0.09 8.97
C LEU A 96 -1.36 -1.58 9.11
N GLU A 97 -1.74 -2.02 10.31
CA GLU A 97 -2.13 -3.41 10.56
C GLU A 97 -3.34 -3.82 9.72
N LEU A 98 -4.38 -2.98 9.67
CA LEU A 98 -5.57 -3.23 8.86
C LEU A 98 -5.27 -3.23 7.36
N ALA A 99 -4.38 -2.34 6.90
CA ALA A 99 -3.92 -2.32 5.52
C ALA A 99 -3.14 -3.59 5.16
N ALA A 100 -2.26 -4.04 6.06
CA ALA A 100 -1.51 -5.29 5.91
C ALA A 100 -2.43 -6.52 5.90
N GLN A 101 -3.51 -6.50 6.68
CA GLN A 101 -4.50 -7.58 6.66
C GLN A 101 -5.33 -7.57 5.37
N GLY A 102 -5.46 -6.44 4.67
CA GLY A 102 -6.38 -6.33 3.53
C GLY A 102 -7.86 -6.32 3.96
N ASP A 103 -8.13 -6.23 5.26
CA ASP A 103 -9.46 -6.23 5.86
C ASP A 103 -10.13 -4.84 5.82
N CYS A 104 -9.53 -3.87 5.13
CA CYS A 104 -10.05 -2.51 5.11
C CYS A 104 -10.06 -1.83 3.73
N ALA A 105 -11.26 -1.65 3.20
CA ALA A 105 -11.54 -1.04 1.90
C ALA A 105 -12.05 0.42 2.02
N HIS A 106 -11.59 1.16 3.02
CA HIS A 106 -11.96 2.57 3.17
C HIS A 106 -10.95 3.49 2.46
N MET A 107 -11.43 4.64 1.99
CA MET A 107 -10.53 5.66 1.46
C MET A 107 -9.48 6.04 2.51
N GLY A 108 -8.22 6.10 2.10
CA GLY A 108 -7.09 6.38 3.00
C GLY A 108 -6.56 5.18 3.78
N THR A 109 -7.01 3.94 3.51
CA THR A 109 -6.43 2.72 4.11
C THR A 109 -5.56 1.92 3.15
N ASP A 110 -5.54 2.25 1.86
CA ASP A 110 -4.58 1.68 0.91
C ASP A 110 -3.14 2.11 1.28
N PRO A 111 -2.12 1.24 1.12
CA PRO A 111 -0.76 1.52 1.55
C PRO A 111 -0.13 2.78 0.96
N ASP A 112 -0.35 3.05 -0.34
CA ASP A 112 0.16 4.26 -1.00
C ASP A 112 -0.54 5.53 -0.46
N GLN A 113 -1.85 5.46 -0.20
CA GLN A 113 -2.59 6.55 0.42
C GLN A 113 -2.13 6.80 1.87
N LEU A 114 -1.84 5.74 2.63
CA LEU A 114 -1.25 5.85 3.96
C LEU A 114 0.12 6.54 3.90
N ALA A 115 0.98 6.15 2.96
CA ALA A 115 2.28 6.82 2.76
C ALA A 115 2.11 8.31 2.45
N ARG A 116 1.18 8.68 1.56
CA ARG A 116 0.87 10.09 1.27
C ARG A 116 0.35 10.85 2.48
N LYS A 117 -0.48 10.23 3.32
CA LYS A 117 -0.94 10.84 4.58
C LYS A 117 0.22 11.02 5.56
N VAL A 118 1.08 10.02 5.71
CA VAL A 118 2.29 10.11 6.53
C VAL A 118 3.18 11.28 6.06
N LEU A 119 3.41 11.40 4.75
CA LEU A 119 4.13 12.53 4.15
C LEU A 119 3.44 13.88 4.41
N TYR A 120 2.13 13.95 4.23
CA TYR A 120 1.32 15.15 4.52
C TYR A 120 1.44 15.59 5.98
N GLY A 121 1.51 14.63 6.91
CA GLY A 121 1.74 14.86 8.33
C GLY A 121 3.16 15.31 8.70
N GLY A 122 4.03 15.57 7.72
CA GLY A 122 5.38 16.07 7.93
C GLY A 122 6.40 14.99 8.26
N PHE A 123 6.24 13.76 7.73
CA PHE A 123 7.09 12.59 8.02
C PHE A 123 8.59 12.89 8.20
N ARG A 124 9.16 13.74 7.33
CA ARG A 124 10.59 14.09 7.33
C ARG A 124 11.06 14.75 8.63
N THR A 125 10.16 15.35 9.41
CA THR A 125 10.45 16.00 10.69
C THR A 125 10.11 15.13 11.91
N TRP A 126 9.51 13.95 11.70
CA TRP A 126 9.17 13.04 12.79
C TRP A 126 10.45 12.47 13.42
N PRO A 127 10.43 12.03 14.68
CA PRO A 127 11.60 11.39 15.29
C PRO A 127 12.05 10.15 14.50
N ALA A 128 13.36 9.87 14.49
CA ALA A 128 13.94 8.80 13.68
C ALA A 128 13.27 7.44 13.92
N ASN A 129 13.03 7.09 15.19
CA ASN A 129 12.38 5.82 15.55
C ASN A 129 10.96 5.68 14.96
N GLU A 130 10.19 6.77 14.84
CA GLU A 130 8.89 6.74 14.17
C GLU A 130 9.04 6.48 12.68
N ARG A 131 9.99 7.17 12.03
CA ARG A 131 10.22 6.99 10.59
C ARG A 131 10.67 5.57 10.28
N ASP A 132 11.61 5.06 11.06
CA ASP A 132 12.16 3.71 10.89
C ASP A 132 11.09 2.64 11.10
N ALA A 133 10.18 2.82 12.06
CA ALA A 133 9.08 1.88 12.30
C ALA A 133 8.09 1.81 11.12
N ILE A 134 7.75 2.96 10.52
CA ILE A 134 6.87 2.99 9.33
C ILE A 134 7.56 2.32 8.14
N VAL A 135 8.82 2.67 7.87
CA VAL A 135 9.60 2.06 6.79
C VAL A 135 9.69 0.55 6.99
N ALA A 136 9.97 0.07 8.20
CA ALA A 136 10.05 -1.36 8.49
C ALA A 136 8.73 -2.11 8.24
N VAL A 137 7.58 -1.53 8.59
CA VAL A 137 6.28 -2.13 8.28
C VAL A 137 6.06 -2.23 6.77
N PHE A 138 6.32 -1.15 6.04
CA PHE A 138 6.16 -1.15 4.59
C PHE A 138 7.11 -2.15 3.90
N GLU A 139 8.37 -2.24 4.34
CA GLU A 139 9.33 -3.20 3.80
C GLU A 139 8.91 -4.64 4.06
N ALA A 140 8.46 -4.95 5.29
CA ALA A 140 8.02 -6.29 5.65
C ALA A 140 6.73 -6.67 4.90
N ALA A 141 5.79 -5.74 4.75
CA ALA A 141 4.54 -5.97 4.04
C ALA A 141 4.78 -6.18 2.53
N ALA A 142 5.61 -5.34 1.91
CA ALA A 142 6.02 -5.52 0.52
C ALA A 142 6.70 -6.87 0.29
N ARG A 143 7.62 -7.26 1.18
CA ARG A 143 8.33 -8.54 1.09
C ARG A 143 7.40 -9.74 1.19
N GLN A 144 6.43 -9.69 2.11
CA GLN A 144 5.45 -10.76 2.24
C GLN A 144 4.53 -10.82 1.01
N ALA A 145 3.99 -9.67 0.59
CA ALA A 145 3.04 -9.58 -0.52
C ALA A 145 3.61 -10.10 -1.86
N ILE A 146 4.93 -10.06 -2.08
CA ILE A 146 5.58 -10.68 -3.25
C ILE A 146 5.24 -12.18 -3.37
N GLY A 147 5.10 -12.88 -2.23
CA GLY A 147 4.85 -14.32 -2.18
C GLY A 147 3.37 -14.70 -2.04
N GLU A 148 2.48 -13.75 -1.82
CA GLU A 148 1.04 -14.00 -1.68
C GLU A 148 0.35 -14.00 -3.05
N SER A 149 -0.84 -14.60 -3.15
CA SER A 149 -1.63 -14.51 -4.39
C SER A 149 -2.19 -13.10 -4.64
N LEU A 150 -2.51 -12.80 -5.91
CA LEU A 150 -3.11 -11.52 -6.33
C LEU A 150 -4.41 -11.16 -5.59
N ASP A 151 -5.15 -12.15 -5.13
CA ASP A 151 -6.39 -11.95 -4.37
C ASP A 151 -6.14 -11.64 -2.90
N GLN A 152 -4.94 -11.88 -2.38
CA GLN A 152 -4.62 -11.68 -0.96
C GLN A 152 -3.91 -10.36 -0.69
N ALA A 153 -2.86 -10.06 -1.43
CA ALA A 153 -2.09 -8.83 -1.27
C ALA A 153 -1.32 -8.50 -2.55
N THR A 154 -1.07 -7.21 -2.78
CA THR A 154 -0.19 -6.76 -3.86
C THR A 154 1.01 -5.98 -3.29
N PRO A 155 2.23 -6.21 -3.79
CA PRO A 155 3.42 -5.53 -3.26
C PRO A 155 3.57 -4.08 -3.76
N GLU A 156 2.98 -3.74 -4.90
CA GLU A 156 3.18 -2.45 -5.58
C GLU A 156 2.77 -1.22 -4.74
N PRO A 157 1.60 -1.18 -4.06
CA PRO A 157 1.24 -0.05 -3.21
C PRO A 157 2.23 0.19 -2.06
N TRP A 158 2.78 -0.87 -1.46
CA TRP A 158 3.78 -0.78 -0.40
C TRP A 158 5.13 -0.27 -0.94
N LEU A 159 5.57 -0.77 -2.10
CA LEU A 159 6.80 -0.32 -2.75
C LEU A 159 6.72 1.15 -3.18
N THR A 160 5.58 1.55 -3.77
CA THR A 160 5.32 2.94 -4.13
C THR A 160 5.35 3.83 -2.90
N GLY A 161 4.70 3.43 -1.80
CA GLY A 161 4.73 4.19 -0.54
C GLY A 161 6.14 4.35 0.06
N LEU A 162 6.97 3.29 0.04
CA LEU A 162 8.38 3.38 0.44
C LEU A 162 9.16 4.38 -0.40
N ALA A 163 8.99 4.28 -1.72
CA ALA A 163 9.65 5.16 -2.66
C ALA A 163 9.20 6.63 -2.48
N GLU A 164 7.92 6.89 -2.25
CA GLU A 164 7.41 8.24 -1.94
C GLU A 164 8.02 8.80 -0.64
N MET A 165 8.24 7.94 0.37
CA MET A 165 8.92 8.29 1.61
C MET A 165 10.44 8.53 1.45
N GLY A 166 11.00 8.25 0.28
CA GLY A 166 12.43 8.35 -0.02
C GLY A 166 13.25 7.18 0.52
N ALA A 167 12.61 6.06 0.85
CA ALA A 167 13.30 4.85 1.24
C ALA A 167 13.76 4.06 0.01
N SER A 168 14.93 3.45 0.10
CA SER A 168 15.46 2.62 -0.99
C SER A 168 14.66 1.33 -1.12
N VAL A 169 14.06 1.10 -2.29
CA VAL A 169 13.33 -0.13 -2.62
C VAL A 169 14.19 -1.21 -3.29
N SER A 170 15.46 -0.92 -3.61
CA SER A 170 16.28 -1.78 -4.48
C SER A 170 16.40 -3.23 -4.01
N SER A 171 16.52 -3.49 -2.70
CA SER A 171 16.61 -4.84 -2.16
C SER A 171 15.32 -5.64 -2.35
N LEU A 172 14.16 -4.98 -2.25
CA LEU A 172 12.85 -5.59 -2.49
C LEU A 172 12.64 -5.85 -3.97
N LEU A 173 13.07 -4.95 -4.85
CA LEU A 173 13.01 -5.15 -6.30
C LEU A 173 13.87 -6.34 -6.75
N GLN A 174 15.06 -6.49 -6.17
CA GLN A 174 15.91 -7.66 -6.40
C GLN A 174 15.25 -8.95 -5.88
N ALA A 175 14.69 -8.92 -4.67
CA ALA A 175 13.98 -10.07 -4.10
C ALA A 175 12.76 -10.48 -4.95
N TRP A 176 12.02 -9.49 -5.46
CA TRP A 176 10.87 -9.73 -6.32
C TRP A 176 11.27 -10.33 -7.67
N LEU A 177 12.31 -9.79 -8.30
CA LEU A 177 12.82 -10.30 -9.56
C LEU A 177 13.32 -11.75 -9.44
N ALA A 178 13.97 -12.07 -8.30
CA ALA A 178 14.50 -13.39 -8.01
C ALA A 178 13.44 -14.40 -7.53
N ALA A 179 12.22 -13.97 -7.21
CA ALA A 179 11.16 -14.86 -6.78
C ALA A 179 10.63 -15.67 -7.97
N ASP A 180 10.71 -17.00 -7.87
CA ASP A 180 10.35 -17.94 -8.95
C ASP A 180 8.87 -18.36 -8.94
N SER A 181 8.08 -17.92 -7.97
CA SER A 181 6.66 -18.26 -7.89
C SER A 181 5.86 -17.66 -9.05
N LEU A 182 4.74 -18.33 -9.38
CA LEU A 182 3.77 -17.81 -10.34
C LEU A 182 3.20 -16.48 -9.86
N ASP A 183 2.80 -16.40 -8.59
CA ASP A 183 2.22 -15.18 -8.01
C ASP A 183 3.16 -13.98 -8.08
N ALA A 184 4.45 -14.16 -7.76
CA ALA A 184 5.44 -13.08 -7.90
C ALA A 184 5.53 -12.56 -9.34
N GLY A 185 5.46 -13.47 -10.32
CA GLY A 185 5.40 -13.12 -11.74
C GLY A 185 4.11 -12.38 -12.12
N LEU A 186 2.95 -12.83 -11.62
CA LEU A 186 1.66 -12.17 -11.87
C LEU A 186 1.57 -10.78 -11.21
N HIS A 187 2.20 -10.59 -10.05
CA HIS A 187 2.35 -9.25 -9.47
C HIS A 187 3.14 -8.33 -10.39
N LEU A 188 4.22 -8.81 -11.02
CA LEU A 188 5.00 -7.99 -11.97
C LEU A 188 4.16 -7.60 -13.18
N VAL A 189 3.34 -8.53 -13.69
CA VAL A 189 2.38 -8.26 -14.76
C VAL A 189 1.47 -7.09 -14.37
N GLU A 190 0.83 -7.13 -13.21
CA GLU A 190 -0.07 -6.06 -12.78
C GLU A 190 0.66 -4.73 -12.53
N ALA A 191 1.86 -4.75 -11.96
CA ALA A 191 2.66 -3.55 -11.74
C ALA A 191 3.08 -2.87 -13.07
N VAL A 192 3.52 -3.64 -14.06
CA VAL A 192 3.86 -3.12 -15.40
C VAL A 192 2.64 -2.49 -16.08
N ARG A 193 1.47 -3.13 -15.98
CA ARG A 193 0.21 -2.63 -16.55
C ARG A 193 -0.28 -1.36 -15.84
N SER A 194 -0.18 -1.32 -14.51
CA SER A 194 -0.49 -0.14 -13.71
C SER A 194 0.37 1.06 -14.14
N GLU A 195 1.69 0.86 -14.25
CA GLU A 195 2.63 1.89 -14.68
C GLU A 195 2.38 2.33 -16.14
N ALA A 196 2.07 1.39 -17.03
CA ALA A 196 1.69 1.70 -18.41
C ALA A 196 0.45 2.60 -18.47
N HIS A 197 -0.54 2.31 -17.63
CA HIS A 197 -1.76 3.11 -17.55
C HIS A 197 -1.51 4.49 -16.94
N ALA A 198 -0.66 4.60 -15.91
CA ALA A 198 -0.26 5.87 -15.32
C ALA A 198 0.46 6.76 -16.34
N SER A 199 1.42 6.19 -17.07
CA SER A 199 2.22 6.88 -18.10
C SER A 199 1.36 7.51 -19.19
N ARG A 200 0.31 6.81 -19.64
CA ARG A 200 -0.61 7.28 -20.70
C ARG A 200 -1.45 8.49 -20.28
N ARG A 201 -1.67 8.69 -18.98
CA ARG A 201 -2.48 9.81 -18.48
C ARG A 201 -1.75 11.15 -18.57
N GLY A 202 -0.42 11.14 -18.74
CA GLY A 202 0.40 12.34 -18.90
C GLY A 202 0.45 13.22 -17.65
N GLY A 203 1.50 14.04 -17.54
CA GLY A 203 1.72 14.96 -16.44
C GLY A 203 3.21 15.25 -16.24
N GLU A 204 3.53 16.38 -15.62
CA GLU A 204 4.90 16.61 -15.11
C GLU A 204 5.17 15.61 -13.98
N ASP A 205 6.19 14.78 -14.14
CA ASP A 205 6.60 13.83 -13.11
C ASP A 205 7.37 14.56 -12.01
N GLN A 206 6.66 14.99 -10.97
CA GLN A 206 7.23 15.60 -9.77
C GLN A 206 7.48 14.56 -8.66
N SER A 207 7.52 13.27 -9.02
CA SER A 207 7.70 12.19 -8.04
C SER A 207 9.12 12.20 -7.45
N ALA A 208 9.25 11.67 -6.24
CA ALA A 208 10.54 11.47 -5.60
C ALA A 208 11.48 10.61 -6.47
N PRO A 209 12.82 10.79 -6.37
CA PRO A 209 13.80 10.02 -7.15
C PRO A 209 13.61 8.50 -7.06
N GLU A 210 13.25 7.99 -5.88
CA GLU A 210 13.02 6.57 -5.64
C GLU A 210 11.78 6.05 -6.40
N VAL A 211 10.76 6.89 -6.57
CA VAL A 211 9.56 6.55 -7.36
C VAL A 211 9.94 6.48 -8.84
N GLN A 212 10.75 7.43 -9.32
CA GLN A 212 11.25 7.40 -10.70
C GLN A 212 12.11 6.15 -10.94
N ALA A 213 12.96 5.78 -9.97
CA ALA A 213 13.77 4.56 -10.04
C ALA A 213 12.90 3.30 -10.11
N LEU A 214 11.83 3.20 -9.32
CA LEU A 214 10.87 2.10 -9.38
C LEU A 214 10.21 2.00 -10.76
N ARG A 215 9.72 3.13 -11.31
CA ARG A 215 9.08 3.18 -12.63
C ARG A 215 10.03 2.78 -13.75
N LEU A 216 11.26 3.29 -13.72
CA LEU A 216 12.30 2.92 -14.69
C LEU A 216 12.65 1.44 -14.59
N TRP A 217 12.73 0.89 -13.37
CA TRP A 217 12.97 -0.54 -13.16
C TRP A 217 11.86 -1.41 -13.75
N LEU A 218 10.58 -1.05 -13.56
CA LEU A 218 9.43 -1.76 -14.15
C LEU A 218 9.49 -1.83 -15.68
N ARG A 219 10.11 -0.82 -16.32
CA ARG A 219 10.32 -0.76 -17.78
C ARG A 219 11.64 -1.38 -18.23
N GLY A 220 12.46 -1.87 -17.30
CA GLY A 220 13.79 -2.40 -17.57
C GLY A 220 13.77 -3.76 -18.27
N SER A 221 14.87 -4.08 -18.96
CA SER A 221 15.02 -5.36 -19.67
C SER A 221 14.90 -6.58 -18.75
N ALA A 222 15.38 -6.49 -17.51
CA ALA A 222 15.31 -7.59 -16.55
C ALA A 222 13.87 -7.98 -16.20
N VAL A 223 12.97 -6.99 -16.02
CA VAL A 223 11.54 -7.25 -15.79
C VAL A 223 10.91 -7.86 -17.04
N ARG A 224 11.24 -7.33 -18.23
CA ARG A 224 10.77 -7.88 -19.50
C ARG A 224 11.18 -9.35 -19.67
N GLU A 225 12.45 -9.68 -19.47
CA GLU A 225 12.97 -11.05 -19.54
C GLU A 225 12.25 -11.98 -18.55
N ARG A 226 11.96 -11.49 -17.34
CA ARG A 226 11.18 -12.24 -16.33
C ARG A 226 9.75 -12.52 -16.80
N LEU A 227 9.09 -11.57 -17.47
CA LEU A 227 7.76 -11.75 -18.04
C LEU A 227 7.76 -12.70 -19.25
N GLU A 228 8.77 -12.63 -20.11
CA GLU A 228 8.96 -13.57 -21.23
C GLU A 228 9.18 -15.00 -20.72
N ALA A 229 9.97 -15.18 -19.65
CA ALA A 229 10.14 -16.47 -19.01
C ALA A 229 8.86 -16.97 -18.31
N LEU A 230 8.03 -16.04 -17.78
CA LEU A 230 6.74 -16.36 -17.17
C LEU A 230 5.74 -16.88 -18.21
N LEU A 231 5.73 -16.30 -19.41
CA LEU A 231 4.84 -16.69 -20.50
C LEU A 231 4.95 -18.18 -20.86
N LEU A 232 6.14 -18.77 -20.73
CA LEU A 232 6.40 -20.19 -20.99
C LEU A 232 5.86 -21.13 -19.90
N LYS A 233 5.55 -20.59 -18.71
CA LYS A 233 5.15 -21.36 -17.52
C LYS A 233 3.73 -21.01 -17.04
N ALA A 234 3.16 -19.91 -17.53
CA ALA A 234 1.87 -19.41 -17.09
C ALA A 234 0.74 -20.40 -17.45
N PRO A 235 -0.24 -20.58 -16.56
CA PRO A 235 -1.50 -21.25 -16.89
C PRO A 235 -2.19 -20.59 -18.10
N GLU A 236 -2.92 -21.38 -18.89
CA GLU A 236 -3.55 -20.93 -20.14
C GLU A 236 -4.48 -19.71 -19.94
N ASP A 237 -5.18 -19.66 -18.80
CA ASP A 237 -6.08 -18.58 -18.41
C ASP A 237 -5.36 -17.30 -17.95
N GLU A 238 -4.05 -17.36 -17.71
CA GLU A 238 -3.21 -16.23 -17.33
C GLU A 238 -2.31 -15.72 -18.47
N ILE A 239 -2.09 -16.51 -19.53
CA ILE A 239 -1.25 -16.16 -20.69
C ILE A 239 -1.61 -14.78 -21.24
N TRP A 240 -2.89 -14.49 -21.42
CA TRP A 240 -3.35 -13.22 -21.99
C TRP A 240 -2.95 -12.01 -21.13
N ARG A 241 -2.85 -12.15 -19.80
CA ARG A 241 -2.39 -11.06 -18.91
C ARG A 241 -0.91 -10.79 -19.11
N VAL A 242 -0.11 -11.86 -19.21
CA VAL A 242 1.33 -11.78 -19.45
C VAL A 242 1.61 -11.14 -20.82
N GLU A 243 0.93 -11.58 -21.87
CA GLU A 243 1.04 -11.00 -23.21
C GLU A 243 0.66 -9.51 -23.22
N ALA A 244 -0.44 -9.15 -22.54
CA ALA A 244 -0.85 -7.76 -22.42
C ALA A 244 0.22 -6.90 -21.74
N ALA A 245 0.82 -7.35 -20.64
CA ALA A 245 1.90 -6.63 -19.98
C ALA A 245 3.15 -6.47 -20.88
N LEU A 246 3.53 -7.50 -21.65
CA LEU A 246 4.64 -7.41 -22.60
C LEU A 246 4.37 -6.38 -23.71
N ILE A 247 3.16 -6.39 -24.29
CA ILE A 247 2.74 -5.42 -25.31
C ILE A 247 2.75 -4.00 -24.74
N GLU A 248 2.17 -3.82 -23.54
CA GLU A 248 2.12 -2.52 -22.90
C GLU A 248 3.52 -2.02 -22.57
N SER A 249 4.41 -2.85 -22.03
CA SER A 249 5.81 -2.49 -21.75
C SER A 249 6.58 -2.02 -23.00
N ALA A 250 6.27 -2.56 -24.18
CA ALA A 250 6.92 -2.22 -25.44
C ALA A 250 6.47 -0.86 -26.01
N ALA A 251 5.32 -0.34 -25.58
CA ALA A 251 4.78 0.94 -26.06
C ALA A 251 5.49 2.18 -25.47
N PHE A 252 6.53 1.98 -24.65
CA PHE A 252 7.25 3.03 -23.90
C PHE A 252 8.75 3.12 -24.21
N VAL A 253 9.26 2.34 -25.16
CA VAL A 253 10.66 2.41 -25.63
C VAL A 253 10.78 3.37 -26.80
#